data_AF-A0AAN8PEE6-F1
#
_entry.id   AF-A0AAN8PEE6-F1
#
_cell.length_a   1.000
_cell.length_b   1.000
_cell.length_c   1.000
_cell.angle_alpha   90.00
_cell.angle_beta   90.00
_cell.angle_gamma   90.00
#
_symmetry.space_group_name_H-M   'P 1'
#
loop_
_entity.id
_entity.type
_entity.pdbx_description
1 polymer ?
#
loop_
_entity_poly.entity_id
_entity_poly.type
_entity_poly.pdbx_seq_one_letter_code
_entity_poly.pdbx_strand_id
1 'polypeptide(L)'
;MVVKATGVWGNITFLLRVIGIRTDVFDASTKLPDGILAGNTFQMGHFDECLSVGVVLPEDNRKLKGQYCLAEMEYSPKNMEVHASAEQSNEIDLFNTSVWSHIKAFNLDRTKTRRDQIYWAVCIPDSCRPEDLKSAIEEAIRAVHENSLNVDVTVKVSEKFCQVAGEKFDLSWIGIPQLVMG
;
A
#
# COMPACT_ATOMS: atom_id res chain seq x y z
N MET A 1 24.87 25.25 2.74
CA MET A 1 25.92 24.23 2.48
C MET A 1 25.25 22.95 2.04
N VAL A 2 25.51 22.51 0.81
CA VAL A 2 24.93 21.29 0.22
C VAL A 2 25.90 20.15 0.46
N VAL A 3 25.51 19.16 1.26
CA VAL A 3 26.29 17.92 1.42
C VAL A 3 26.02 17.07 0.18
N LYS A 4 27.07 16.83 -0.59
CA LYS A 4 27.07 16.01 -1.81
C LYS A 4 27.26 14.56 -1.37
N ALA A 5 26.20 13.76 -1.37
CA ALA A 5 26.29 12.32 -1.15
C ALA A 5 26.10 11.61 -2.49
N THR A 6 27.20 11.14 -3.07
CA THR A 6 27.23 10.31 -4.29
C THR A 6 26.97 8.86 -3.93
N GLY A 7 25.89 8.30 -4.44
CA GLY A 7 25.48 6.90 -4.27
C GLY A 7 24.02 6.75 -4.69
N VAL A 8 23.57 5.55 -5.03
CA VAL A 8 22.22 5.22 -5.58
C VAL A 8 21.04 5.91 -4.84
N TRP A 9 21.24 6.24 -3.56
CA TRP A 9 20.35 7.04 -2.72
C TRP A 9 20.12 8.48 -3.20
N GLY A 10 21.10 9.11 -3.85
CA GLY A 10 21.01 10.48 -4.36
C GLY A 10 19.94 10.66 -5.43
N ASN A 11 19.61 9.62 -6.21
CA ASN A 11 18.52 9.67 -7.19
C ASN A 11 17.15 9.61 -6.52
N ILE A 12 16.98 8.84 -5.44
CA ILE A 12 15.73 8.77 -4.67
C ILE A 12 15.49 10.09 -3.93
N THR A 13 16.52 10.66 -3.28
CA THR A 13 16.37 11.96 -2.59
C THR A 13 16.14 13.11 -3.58
N PHE A 14 16.68 13.04 -4.80
CA PHE A 14 16.44 14.01 -5.86
C PHE A 14 15.02 13.89 -6.43
N LEU A 15 14.52 12.67 -6.67
CA LEU A 15 13.13 12.42 -7.08
C LEU A 15 12.12 12.90 -6.02
N LEU A 16 12.36 12.60 -4.73
CA LEU A 16 11.52 13.08 -3.63
C LEU A 16 11.44 14.62 -3.58
N ARG A 17 12.54 15.30 -3.91
CA ARG A 17 12.63 16.77 -3.93
C ARG A 17 11.97 17.41 -5.17
N VAL A 18 11.86 16.67 -6.27
CA VAL A 18 11.20 17.12 -7.52
C VAL A 18 9.70 16.80 -7.53
N ILE A 19 9.27 15.74 -6.83
CA ILE A 19 7.87 15.30 -6.72
C ILE A 19 7.17 15.94 -5.50
N GLY A 20 7.87 16.72 -4.67
CA GLY A 20 7.26 17.40 -3.51
C GLY A 20 6.89 16.46 -2.36
N ILE A 21 7.41 15.22 -2.36
CA ILE A 21 7.17 14.27 -1.28
C ILE A 21 8.19 14.53 -0.16
N ARG A 22 7.66 14.95 1.00
CA ARG A 22 8.42 15.14 2.23
C ARG A 22 8.94 13.80 2.76
N THR A 23 10.17 13.82 3.31
CA THR A 23 10.83 12.64 3.89
C THR A 23 10.01 11.96 4.97
N ASP A 24 9.36 12.73 5.85
CA ASP A 24 8.57 12.23 6.98
C ASP A 24 7.36 11.40 6.50
N VAL A 25 6.72 11.83 5.41
CA VAL A 25 5.58 11.15 4.79
C VAL A 25 6.05 9.85 4.11
N PHE A 26 7.21 9.89 3.46
CA PHE A 26 7.80 8.72 2.84
C PHE A 26 8.27 7.69 3.89
N ASP A 27 8.86 8.13 5.00
CA ASP A 27 9.36 7.22 6.03
C ASP A 27 8.23 6.51 6.79
N ALA A 28 7.11 7.22 6.99
CA ALA A 28 5.90 6.66 7.60
C ALA A 28 5.15 5.67 6.68
N SER A 29 5.41 5.72 5.37
CA SER A 29 4.81 4.81 4.39
C SER A 29 5.46 3.43 4.43
N THR A 30 4.72 2.41 4.00
CA THR A 30 5.33 1.09 3.80
C THR A 30 6.27 1.15 2.60
N LYS A 31 7.52 0.74 2.80
CA LYS A 31 8.57 0.80 1.77
C LYS A 31 8.46 -0.33 0.75
N LEU A 32 8.71 -1.57 1.18
CA LEU A 32 8.69 -2.75 0.32
C LEU A 32 7.94 -3.87 1.04
N PRO A 33 6.85 -4.40 0.44
CA PRO A 33 6.12 -5.49 1.04
C PRO A 33 6.89 -6.81 0.90
N ASP A 34 6.95 -7.58 1.98
CA ASP A 34 7.62 -8.87 2.03
C ASP A 34 6.66 -10.00 2.43
N GLY A 35 7.03 -11.24 2.15
CA GLY A 35 6.26 -12.40 2.60
C GLY A 35 4.87 -12.57 1.94
N ILE A 36 4.58 -11.87 0.85
CA ILE A 36 3.28 -11.95 0.14
C ILE A 36 2.93 -13.40 -0.20
N LEU A 37 3.89 -14.15 -0.77
CA LEU A 37 3.69 -15.57 -1.10
C LEU A 37 3.59 -16.48 0.14
N ALA A 38 4.04 -16.02 1.31
CA ALA A 38 3.85 -16.70 2.58
C ALA A 38 2.48 -16.38 3.22
N GLY A 39 1.73 -15.40 2.66
CA GLY A 39 0.43 -14.96 3.17
C GLY A 39 0.48 -13.66 3.96
N ASN A 40 1.60 -12.92 3.95
CA ASN A 40 1.67 -11.59 4.55
C ASN A 40 1.05 -10.54 3.61
N THR A 41 -0.28 -10.41 3.69
CA THR A 41 -1.05 -9.54 2.80
C THR A 41 -1.20 -8.11 3.32
N PHE A 42 -0.99 -7.85 4.61
CA PHE A 42 -1.17 -6.52 5.22
C PHE A 42 0.16 -5.87 5.53
N GLN A 43 0.41 -4.74 4.89
CA GLN A 43 1.65 -3.99 4.95
C GLN A 43 1.31 -2.61 5.50
N MET A 44 1.30 -2.50 6.83
CA MET A 44 0.64 -1.40 7.55
C MET A 44 1.49 -0.14 7.75
N GLY A 45 2.79 -0.18 7.46
CA GLY A 45 3.66 0.99 7.65
C GLY A 45 3.65 1.53 9.08
N HIS A 46 3.93 2.82 9.25
CA HIS A 46 3.89 3.50 10.55
C HIS A 46 2.68 4.44 10.62
N PHE A 47 1.56 3.90 11.10
CA PHE A 47 0.29 4.62 11.20
C PHE A 47 0.38 5.90 12.05
N ASP A 48 0.85 5.80 13.29
CA ASP A 48 0.91 6.93 14.22
C ASP A 48 1.89 8.03 13.74
N GLU A 49 2.99 7.61 13.12
CA GLU A 49 3.96 8.54 12.54
C GLU A 49 3.32 9.35 11.42
N CYS A 50 2.58 8.69 10.51
CA CYS A 50 1.85 9.38 9.43
C CYS A 50 0.86 10.40 9.99
N LEU A 51 0.05 10.03 10.98
CA LEU A 51 -0.92 10.95 11.58
C LEU A 51 -0.26 12.11 12.34
N SER A 52 0.94 11.90 12.88
CA SER A 52 1.70 12.95 13.57
C SER A 52 2.32 13.99 12.64
N VAL A 53 2.37 13.73 11.33
CA VAL A 53 2.91 14.68 10.35
C VAL A 53 2.05 15.94 10.34
N GLY A 54 2.66 17.07 10.73
CA GLY A 54 2.03 18.38 10.76
C GLY A 54 3.00 19.47 10.29
N VAL A 55 2.62 20.23 9.29
CA VAL A 55 3.51 21.19 8.61
C VAL A 55 2.79 22.50 8.40
N VAL A 56 3.44 23.62 8.74
CA VAL A 56 2.96 24.96 8.33
C VAL A 56 3.69 25.35 7.05
N LEU A 57 2.95 25.57 5.96
CA LEU A 57 3.52 26.07 4.71
C LEU A 57 3.87 27.57 4.86
N PRO A 58 5.07 28.01 4.45
CA PRO A 58 5.51 29.40 4.62
C PRO A 58 4.70 30.42 3.85
N GLU A 59 4.12 30.04 2.71
CA GLU A 59 3.45 30.97 1.81
C GLU A 59 2.03 31.33 2.26
N ASP A 60 1.28 30.38 2.84
CA ASP A 60 -0.15 30.54 3.13
C ASP A 60 -0.52 30.33 4.61
N ASN A 61 0.44 30.08 5.50
CA ASN A 61 0.20 29.60 6.87
C ASN A 61 -0.71 28.35 6.95
N ARG A 62 -0.92 27.65 5.82
CA ARG A 62 -1.76 26.46 5.75
C ARG A 62 -1.05 25.32 6.45
N LYS A 63 -1.79 24.66 7.36
CA LYS A 63 -1.33 23.43 8.01
C LYS A 63 -1.65 22.24 7.11
N LEU A 64 -0.62 21.58 6.57
CA LEU A 64 -0.75 20.27 5.94
C LEU A 64 -0.60 19.20 7.02
N LYS A 65 -1.45 18.20 6.96
CA LYS A 65 -1.40 17.01 7.82
C LYS A 65 -1.06 15.78 7.00
N GLY A 66 -0.57 14.74 7.66
CA GLY A 66 -0.54 13.41 7.07
C GLY A 66 -1.93 12.78 7.04
N GLN A 67 -2.20 12.09 5.95
CA GLN A 67 -3.34 11.21 5.73
C GLN A 67 -2.80 9.80 5.50
N TYR A 68 -3.17 8.87 6.37
CA TYR A 68 -2.84 7.47 6.22
C TYR A 68 -3.87 6.80 5.31
N CYS A 69 -3.45 6.21 4.20
CA CYS A 69 -4.33 5.49 3.28
C CYS A 69 -3.88 4.04 3.10
N LEU A 70 -4.82 3.10 3.14
CA LEU A 70 -4.57 1.69 2.82
C LEU A 70 -5.06 1.38 1.40
N ALA A 71 -4.13 1.15 0.48
CA ALA A 71 -4.41 0.76 -0.89
C ALA A 71 -4.54 -0.77 -1.00
N GLU A 72 -5.59 -1.24 -1.67
CA GLU A 72 -5.77 -2.66 -2.00
C GLU A 72 -5.27 -2.91 -3.43
N MET A 73 -4.37 -3.87 -3.57
CA MET A 73 -3.81 -4.30 -4.84
C MET A 73 -4.08 -5.78 -5.04
N GLU A 74 -4.66 -6.12 -6.17
CA GLU A 74 -4.92 -7.51 -6.57
C GLU A 74 -4.10 -7.82 -7.82
N TYR A 75 -3.42 -8.97 -7.84
CA TYR A 75 -2.48 -9.29 -8.91
C TYR A 75 -2.73 -10.69 -9.49
N SER A 76 -2.60 -10.81 -10.80
CA SER A 76 -2.93 -12.04 -11.53
C SER A 76 -1.96 -12.28 -12.70
N PRO A 77 -1.80 -13.53 -13.15
CA PRO A 77 -0.94 -13.79 -14.29
C PRO A 77 -1.61 -13.31 -15.57
N LYS A 78 -0.83 -12.63 -16.41
CA LYS A 78 -1.29 -12.20 -17.73
C LYS A 78 -1.30 -13.39 -18.70
N ASN A 79 -2.40 -13.58 -19.42
CA ASN A 79 -2.55 -14.60 -20.47
C ASN A 79 -2.25 -16.05 -20.03
N MET A 80 -2.50 -16.41 -18.76
CA MET A 80 -2.32 -17.79 -18.26
C MET A 80 -3.61 -18.33 -17.67
N GLU A 81 -4.15 -19.39 -18.26
CA GLU A 81 -5.16 -20.22 -17.60
C GLU A 81 -4.47 -21.07 -16.53
N VAL A 82 -4.63 -20.67 -15.27
CA VAL A 82 -4.10 -21.43 -14.14
C VAL A 82 -5.09 -22.55 -13.82
N HIS A 83 -4.77 -23.79 -14.15
CA HIS A 83 -5.57 -24.94 -13.71
C HIS A 83 -5.15 -25.32 -12.29
N ALA A 84 -6.02 -25.07 -11.31
CA ALA A 84 -5.86 -25.60 -9.95
C ALA A 84 -6.96 -26.63 -9.72
N SER A 85 -6.59 -27.89 -9.51
CA SER A 85 -7.53 -28.91 -9.06
C SER A 85 -7.82 -28.68 -7.58
N ALA A 86 -9.09 -28.46 -7.24
CA ALA A 86 -9.54 -28.30 -5.86
C ALA A 86 -9.51 -29.61 -5.04
N GLU A 87 -9.04 -30.71 -5.63
CA GLU A 87 -9.20 -32.08 -5.11
C GLU A 87 -7.95 -32.70 -4.48
N GLN A 88 -6.81 -32.01 -4.39
CA GLN A 88 -5.60 -32.57 -3.76
C GLN A 88 -5.19 -31.74 -2.54
N SER A 89 -5.99 -31.87 -1.49
CA SER A 89 -5.89 -31.11 -0.24
C SER A 89 -4.82 -31.60 0.75
N ASN A 90 -4.01 -32.62 0.45
CA ASN A 90 -3.09 -33.16 1.46
C ASN A 90 -1.59 -33.07 1.15
N GLU A 91 -1.18 -32.82 -0.10
CA GLU A 91 0.24 -32.60 -0.42
C GLU A 91 0.31 -31.89 -1.78
N ILE A 92 0.21 -30.56 -1.78
CA ILE A 92 0.57 -29.80 -2.98
C ILE A 92 2.09 -29.89 -3.08
N ASP A 93 2.61 -30.59 -4.09
CA ASP A 93 4.04 -30.64 -4.39
C ASP A 93 4.54 -29.21 -4.68
N LEU A 94 5.13 -28.61 -3.64
CA LEU A 94 5.65 -27.25 -3.61
C LEU A 94 6.74 -26.98 -4.66
N PHE A 95 7.32 -28.03 -5.25
CA PHE A 95 8.45 -27.92 -6.15
C PHE A 95 8.11 -28.20 -7.61
N ASN A 96 6.94 -28.76 -7.89
CA ASN A 96 6.57 -29.24 -9.22
C ASN A 96 5.39 -28.49 -9.85
N THR A 97 4.80 -27.54 -9.13
CA THR A 97 3.75 -26.66 -9.66
C THR A 97 4.17 -25.20 -9.71
N SER A 98 3.54 -24.43 -10.60
CA SER A 98 3.85 -23.00 -10.74
C SER A 98 3.37 -22.19 -9.53
N VAL A 99 4.04 -21.08 -9.23
CA VAL A 99 3.64 -20.13 -8.18
C VAL A 99 2.16 -19.74 -8.30
N TRP A 100 1.67 -19.53 -9.52
CA TRP A 100 0.28 -19.18 -9.78
C TRP A 100 -0.71 -20.28 -9.41
N SER A 101 -0.33 -21.54 -9.62
CA SER A 101 -1.14 -22.70 -9.22
C SER A 101 -1.29 -22.74 -7.69
N HIS A 102 -0.21 -22.45 -6.96
CA HIS A 102 -0.27 -22.31 -5.50
C HIS A 102 -1.16 -21.16 -5.07
N ILE A 103 -0.97 -19.96 -5.64
CA ILE A 103 -1.81 -18.80 -5.31
C ILE A 103 -3.30 -19.14 -5.53
N LYS A 104 -3.64 -19.72 -6.69
CA LYS A 104 -5.02 -20.11 -6.99
C LYS A 104 -5.57 -21.17 -6.02
N ALA A 105 -4.80 -22.20 -5.70
CA ALA A 105 -5.21 -23.24 -4.75
C ALA A 105 -5.50 -22.66 -3.35
N PHE A 106 -4.68 -21.73 -2.87
CA PHE A 106 -4.90 -21.03 -1.60
C PHE A 106 -6.15 -20.14 -1.65
N ASN A 107 -6.38 -19.44 -2.77
CA ASN A 107 -7.53 -18.55 -2.90
C ASN A 107 -8.88 -19.29 -3.01
N LEU A 108 -8.88 -20.54 -3.47
CA LEU A 108 -10.08 -21.39 -3.51
C LEU A 108 -10.49 -21.89 -2.12
N ASP A 109 -9.53 -22.00 -1.20
CA ASP A 109 -9.74 -22.46 0.17
C ASP A 109 -10.04 -21.27 1.10
N ARG A 110 -11.30 -21.12 1.50
CA ARG A 110 -11.75 -20.02 2.37
C ARG A 110 -11.16 -20.05 3.77
N THR A 111 -10.55 -21.16 4.19
CA THR A 111 -9.87 -21.26 5.49
C THR A 111 -8.46 -20.66 5.45
N LYS A 112 -7.95 -20.36 4.25
CA LYS A 112 -6.60 -19.83 4.03
C LYS A 112 -6.67 -18.36 3.60
N THR A 113 -5.61 -17.63 3.94
CA THR A 113 -5.43 -16.25 3.47
C THR A 113 -5.19 -16.25 1.96
N ARG A 114 -5.94 -15.42 1.25
CA ARG A 114 -5.70 -15.14 -0.17
C ARG A 114 -4.27 -14.66 -0.38
N ARG A 115 -3.61 -15.13 -1.43
CA ARG A 115 -2.22 -14.76 -1.73
C ARG A 115 -2.09 -13.78 -2.88
N ASP A 116 -3.14 -13.54 -3.65
CA ASP A 116 -3.19 -12.60 -4.78
C ASP A 116 -3.63 -11.18 -4.39
N GLN A 117 -3.67 -10.86 -3.10
CA GLN A 117 -4.07 -9.55 -2.59
C GLN A 117 -3.00 -8.96 -1.66
N ILE A 118 -2.80 -7.65 -1.76
CA ILE A 118 -1.88 -6.87 -0.93
C ILE A 118 -2.61 -5.61 -0.47
N TYR A 119 -2.59 -5.35 0.83
CA TYR A 119 -3.02 -4.11 1.45
C TYR A 119 -1.78 -3.31 1.81
N TRP A 120 -1.56 -2.19 1.14
CA TRP A 120 -0.34 -1.40 1.21
C TRP A 120 -0.61 -0.01 1.77
N ALA A 121 -0.05 0.28 2.93
CA ALA A 121 -0.20 1.55 3.61
C ALA A 121 0.73 2.60 3.02
N VAL A 122 0.15 3.71 2.60
CA VAL A 122 0.86 4.88 2.07
C VAL A 122 0.40 6.11 2.85
N CYS A 123 1.36 6.86 3.37
CA CYS A 123 1.10 8.16 3.93
C CYS A 123 1.13 9.18 2.79
N ILE A 124 0.08 10.00 2.69
CA ILE A 124 -0.01 11.12 1.73
C ILE A 124 -0.35 12.40 2.49
N PRO A 125 -0.11 13.59 1.92
CA PRO A 125 -0.64 14.82 2.50
C PRO A 125 -2.17 14.84 2.49
N ASP A 126 -2.81 15.45 3.48
CA ASP A 126 -4.27 15.64 3.56
C ASP A 126 -4.86 16.50 2.44
N SER A 127 -4.01 17.16 1.64
CA SER A 127 -4.40 17.83 0.39
C SER A 127 -4.64 16.87 -0.78
N CYS A 128 -4.10 15.65 -0.72
CA CYS A 128 -4.26 14.63 -1.76
C CYS A 128 -5.57 13.86 -1.53
N ARG A 129 -6.18 13.40 -2.63
CA ARG A 129 -7.35 12.53 -2.59
C ARG A 129 -6.96 11.07 -2.78
N PRO A 130 -7.81 10.12 -2.37
CA PRO A 130 -7.59 8.69 -2.62
C PRO A 130 -7.36 8.37 -4.11
N GLU A 131 -8.02 9.12 -5.02
CA GLU A 131 -7.85 8.97 -6.47
C GLU A 131 -6.45 9.37 -6.95
N ASP A 132 -5.84 10.36 -6.30
CA ASP A 132 -4.47 10.79 -6.62
C ASP A 132 -3.47 9.69 -6.23
N LEU A 133 -3.66 9.07 -5.06
CA LEU A 133 -2.87 7.93 -4.62
C LEU A 133 -3.03 6.74 -5.58
N LYS A 134 -4.25 6.43 -5.99
CA LYS A 134 -4.52 5.38 -6.98
C LYS A 134 -3.74 5.64 -8.28
N SER A 135 -3.85 6.85 -8.81
CA SER A 135 -3.20 7.23 -10.07
C SER A 135 -1.69 7.15 -9.96
N ALA A 136 -1.11 7.60 -8.85
CA ALA A 136 0.33 7.53 -8.60
C ALA A 136 0.86 6.08 -8.52
N ILE A 137 0.11 5.18 -7.87
CA ILE A 137 0.48 3.75 -7.81
C ILE A 137 0.38 3.12 -9.20
N GLU A 138 -0.69 3.38 -9.95
CA GLU A 138 -0.86 2.85 -11.31
C GLU A 138 0.24 3.34 -12.26
N GLU A 139 0.66 4.60 -12.15
CA GLU A 139 1.78 5.14 -12.92
C GLU A 139 3.11 4.47 -12.54
N ALA A 140 3.37 4.30 -11.24
CA ALA A 140 4.57 3.59 -10.76
C ALA A 140 4.61 2.13 -11.26
N ILE A 141 3.48 1.42 -11.23
CA ILE A 141 3.37 0.07 -11.76
C ILE A 141 3.67 0.07 -13.26
N ARG A 142 3.07 0.99 -14.04
CA ARG A 142 3.33 1.09 -15.49
C ARG A 142 4.81 1.31 -15.78
N ALA A 143 5.48 2.18 -15.03
CA ALA A 143 6.90 2.44 -15.19
C ALA A 143 7.78 1.20 -14.92
N VAL A 144 7.38 0.32 -13.99
CA VAL A 144 8.05 -0.97 -13.76
C VAL A 144 7.69 -2.00 -14.84
N HIS A 145 6.47 -1.92 -15.36
CA HIS A 145 5.90 -2.90 -16.28
C HIS A 145 6.42 -2.78 -17.72
N GLU A 146 7.01 -1.64 -18.11
CA GLU A 146 7.49 -1.39 -19.48
C GLU A 146 8.55 -2.40 -19.98
N ASN A 147 9.10 -3.29 -19.13
CA ASN A 147 10.14 -4.22 -19.58
C ASN A 147 10.12 -5.68 -19.09
N SER A 148 9.29 -6.19 -18.15
CA SER A 148 9.58 -7.55 -17.62
C SER A 148 8.52 -8.40 -16.90
N LEU A 149 7.26 -7.98 -16.66
CA LEU A 149 6.36 -8.76 -15.80
C LEU A 149 5.07 -9.20 -16.51
N ASN A 150 4.87 -10.51 -16.66
CA ASN A 150 3.60 -11.10 -17.11
C ASN A 150 2.54 -11.10 -15.98
N VAL A 151 2.33 -9.95 -15.34
CA VAL A 151 1.48 -9.80 -14.15
C VAL A 151 0.56 -8.59 -14.31
N ASP A 152 -0.74 -8.81 -14.34
CA ASP A 152 -1.72 -7.72 -14.30
C ASP A 152 -1.98 -7.36 -12.83
N VAL A 153 -2.02 -6.05 -12.53
CA VAL A 153 -2.26 -5.53 -11.18
C VAL A 153 -3.44 -4.56 -11.23
N THR A 154 -4.42 -4.77 -10.35
CA THR A 154 -5.58 -3.90 -10.16
C THR A 154 -5.46 -3.16 -8.84
N VAL A 155 -5.55 -1.84 -8.86
CA VAL A 155 -5.42 -0.98 -7.68
C VAL A 155 -6.77 -0.41 -7.29
N LYS A 156 -7.12 -0.49 -6.00
CA LYS A 156 -8.31 0.11 -5.39
C LYS A 156 -7.89 0.89 -4.15
N VAL A 157 -8.34 2.13 -4.05
CA VAL A 157 -8.15 2.96 -2.85
C VAL A 157 -9.52 3.49 -2.47
N SER A 158 -9.97 3.18 -1.25
CA SER A 158 -11.28 3.63 -0.76
C SER A 158 -11.09 4.77 0.23
N GLU A 159 -11.94 5.79 0.15
CA GLU A 159 -12.02 6.88 1.15
C GLU A 159 -12.13 6.34 2.58
N LYS A 160 -12.84 5.23 2.78
CA LYS A 160 -13.02 4.60 4.11
C LYS A 160 -11.74 4.05 4.72
N PHE A 161 -10.72 3.85 3.90
CA PHE A 161 -9.41 3.37 4.31
C PHE A 161 -8.36 4.48 4.35
N CYS A 162 -8.80 5.74 4.26
CA CYS A 162 -7.97 6.91 4.43
C CYS A 162 -8.37 7.65 5.71
N GLN A 163 -7.40 8.04 6.54
CA GLN A 163 -7.64 8.67 7.83
C GLN A 163 -6.67 9.82 8.09
N VAL A 164 -7.18 10.92 8.64
CA VAL A 164 -6.40 12.09 9.06
C VAL A 164 -6.45 12.27 10.58
N ALA A 165 -5.39 12.83 11.16
CA ALA A 165 -5.35 13.13 12.60
C ALA A 165 -6.49 14.07 13.02
N GLY A 166 -7.29 13.59 13.97
CA GLY A 166 -8.45 14.31 14.54
C GLY A 166 -9.81 13.90 13.97
N GLU A 167 -9.87 12.97 13.03
CA GLU A 167 -11.13 12.32 12.65
C GLU A 167 -11.56 11.40 13.79
N LYS A 168 -12.63 11.79 14.51
CA LYS A 168 -13.24 10.94 15.54
C LYS A 168 -13.87 9.74 14.84
N PHE A 169 -13.56 8.52 15.28
CA PHE A 169 -14.38 7.36 14.96
C PHE A 169 -15.82 7.68 15.38
N ASP A 170 -16.72 7.82 14.40
CA ASP A 170 -18.13 8.00 14.67
C ASP A 170 -18.71 6.66 15.12
N LEU A 171 -18.59 6.40 16.43
CA LEU A 171 -19.16 5.24 17.11
C LEU A 171 -20.62 5.48 17.53
N SER A 172 -21.30 6.48 16.95
CA SER A 172 -22.71 6.76 17.23
C SER A 172 -23.61 5.54 17.00
N TRP A 173 -23.22 4.64 16.09
CA TRP A 173 -23.92 3.39 15.82
C TRP A 173 -23.83 2.35 16.95
N ILE A 174 -22.85 2.46 17.86
CA ILE A 174 -22.69 1.58 19.04
C ILE A 174 -23.37 2.19 20.28
N GLY A 175 -23.91 3.42 20.18
CA GLY A 175 -24.50 4.10 21.34
C GLY A 175 -23.50 4.46 22.45
N ILE A 176 -22.20 4.44 22.14
CA ILE A 176 -21.16 4.87 23.09
C ILE A 176 -20.93 6.38 22.86
N PRO A 177 -21.17 7.24 23.88
CA PRO A 177 -20.87 8.66 23.75
C PRO A 177 -19.38 8.85 23.47
N GLN A 178 -19.03 9.76 22.55
CA GLN A 178 -17.67 10.04 22.12
C GLN A 178 -16.74 10.19 23.33
N LEU A 179 -15.86 9.21 23.55
CA LEU A 179 -14.77 9.32 24.52
C LEU A 179 -13.77 10.32 23.95
N VAL A 180 -13.82 11.54 24.49
CA VAL A 180 -12.77 12.54 24.32
C VAL A 180 -11.59 12.05 25.16
N MET A 181 -10.64 11.36 24.54
CA MET A 181 -9.32 11.19 25.15
C MET A 181 -8.60 12.54 24.99
N GLY A 182 -8.43 13.22 26.13
CA GLY A 182 -7.62 14.44 26.24
C GLY A 182 -6.14 14.14 26.25
#